data_AF-A0A6M1ZKE3-F1
#
_entry.id   AF-A0A6M1ZKE3-F1
#
_cell.length_a   1.000
_cell.length_b   1.000
_cell.length_c   1.000
_cell.angle_alpha   90.00
_cell.angle_beta   90.00
_cell.angle_gamma   90.00
#
_symmetry.space_group_name_H-M   'P 1'
#
loop_
_entity.id
_entity.type
_entity.pdbx_description
1 polymer ?
#
loop_
_entity_poly.entity_id
_entity_poly.type
_entity_poly.pdbx_seq_one_letter_code
_entity_poly.pdbx_strand_id
1 'polypeptide(L)'
;MFFKNFKNIFLICLLFTSCSYRNSSQMEGVEDFVLASNQINEGKTAILKMQGKEVEKFDENLLEEKKELVQEDDILNIEIYHPKREDLISSIKTISSQNGFIVREKKIFLPHLGYIKVENLTLNDTR
;
A
#
# COMPACT_ATOMS: atom_id res chain seq x y z
N MET A 1 -5.11 -68.01 -26.42
CA MET A 1 -4.18 -66.88 -26.68
C MET A 1 -4.82 -65.50 -26.46
N PHE A 2 -5.85 -65.36 -25.61
CA PHE A 2 -6.59 -64.09 -25.44
C PHE A 2 -6.25 -63.34 -24.13
N PHE A 3 -5.86 -64.06 -23.07
CA PHE A 3 -5.60 -63.49 -21.74
C PHE A 3 -4.27 -62.73 -21.58
N LYS A 4 -3.28 -62.94 -22.48
CA LYS A 4 -1.98 -62.23 -22.40
C LYS A 4 -2.07 -60.75 -22.79
N ASN A 5 -3.02 -60.38 -23.65
CA ASN A 5 -3.17 -59.00 -24.12
C ASN A 5 -3.89 -58.10 -23.11
N PHE A 6 -4.67 -58.68 -22.19
CA PHE A 6 -5.40 -57.91 -21.17
C PHE A 6 -4.45 -57.28 -20.14
N LYS A 7 -3.36 -57.96 -19.79
CA LYS A 7 -2.35 -57.47 -18.85
C LYS A 7 -1.58 -56.27 -19.41
N ASN A 8 -1.32 -56.26 -20.72
CA ASN A 8 -0.64 -55.14 -21.40
C ASN A 8 -1.56 -53.93 -21.58
N ILE A 9 -2.86 -54.14 -21.81
CA ILE A 9 -3.85 -53.05 -21.88
C ILE A 9 -4.01 -52.37 -20.51
N PHE A 10 -4.04 -53.15 -19.43
CA PHE A 10 -4.10 -52.60 -18.07
C PHE A 10 -2.86 -51.77 -17.71
N LEU A 11 -1.67 -52.20 -18.13
CA LEU A 11 -0.42 -51.48 -17.92
C LEU A 11 -0.37 -50.16 -18.70
N ILE A 12 -0.91 -50.14 -19.92
CA ILE A 12 -0.99 -48.93 -20.76
C ILE A 12 -1.99 -47.92 -20.17
N CYS A 13 -3.14 -48.37 -19.67
CA CYS A 13 -4.10 -47.47 -19.00
C CYS A 13 -3.52 -46.80 -17.74
N LEU A 14 -2.63 -47.48 -17.01
CA LEU A 14 -1.99 -46.95 -15.80
C LEU A 14 -0.97 -45.83 -16.10
N LEU A 15 -0.41 -45.79 -17.31
CA LEU A 15 0.51 -44.75 -17.73
C LEU A 15 -0.20 -43.47 -18.17
N PHE A 16 -1.44 -43.56 -18.64
CA PHE A 16 -2.22 -42.38 -19.06
C PHE A 16 -2.92 -41.63 -17.90
N THR A 17 -2.98 -42.20 -16.70
CA THR A 17 -3.55 -41.53 -15.52
C THR A 17 -2.55 -40.66 -14.75
N SER A 18 -1.27 -40.64 -15.14
CA SER A 18 -0.23 -39.87 -14.45
C SER A 18 -0.05 -38.43 -14.97
N CYS A 19 -0.86 -37.99 -15.94
CA CYS A 19 -0.91 -36.59 -16.34
C CYS A 19 -1.70 -35.77 -15.30
N SER A 20 -1.07 -35.50 -14.16
CA SER A 20 -1.48 -34.42 -13.26
C SER A 20 -1.37 -33.10 -14.05
N TYR A 21 -2.51 -32.53 -14.44
CA TYR A 21 -2.56 -31.15 -14.92
C TYR A 21 -2.11 -30.27 -13.77
N ARG A 22 -0.86 -29.82 -13.83
CA ARG A 22 -0.36 -28.83 -12.88
C ARG A 22 -1.07 -27.53 -13.23
N ASN A 23 -2.17 -27.27 -12.54
CA ASN A 23 -2.72 -25.92 -12.43
C ASN A 23 -1.59 -25.08 -11.81
N SER A 24 -0.78 -24.43 -12.65
CA SER A 24 -0.14 -23.20 -12.25
C SER A 24 -1.29 -22.23 -12.08
N SER A 25 -1.86 -22.19 -10.87
CA SER A 25 -2.63 -21.05 -10.43
C SER A 25 -1.69 -19.86 -10.54
N GLN A 26 -1.69 -19.22 -11.71
CA GLN A 26 -1.23 -17.84 -11.82
C GLN A 26 -2.07 -17.12 -10.78
N MET A 27 -1.43 -16.51 -9.78
CA MET A 27 -2.14 -15.62 -8.88
C MET A 27 -2.78 -14.54 -9.76
N GLU A 28 -4.09 -14.58 -9.90
CA GLU A 28 -4.84 -13.75 -10.87
C GLU A 28 -5.08 -12.34 -10.34
N GLY A 29 -4.68 -12.04 -9.09
CA GLY A 29 -4.71 -10.69 -8.58
C GLY A 29 -4.24 -10.55 -7.13
N VAL A 30 -4.42 -9.33 -6.63
CA VAL A 30 -4.12 -8.95 -5.23
C VAL A 30 -4.93 -9.80 -4.24
N GLU A 31 -6.13 -10.22 -4.62
CA GLU A 31 -7.03 -11.02 -3.79
C GLU A 31 -6.46 -12.42 -3.48
N ASP A 32 -5.91 -13.11 -4.48
CA ASP A 32 -5.24 -14.40 -4.29
C ASP A 32 -4.01 -14.30 -3.39
N PHE A 33 -3.29 -13.18 -3.47
CA PHE A 33 -2.15 -12.91 -2.61
C PHE A 33 -2.58 -12.71 -1.15
N VAL A 34 -3.67 -11.96 -0.92
CA VAL A 34 -4.23 -11.76 0.43
C VAL A 34 -4.70 -13.09 1.01
N LEU A 35 -5.42 -13.90 0.23
CA LEU A 35 -5.91 -15.21 0.67
C LEU A 35 -4.76 -16.17 1.01
N ALA A 36 -3.73 -16.24 0.17
CA ALA A 36 -2.55 -17.07 0.44
C ALA A 36 -1.79 -16.60 1.71
N SER A 37 -1.64 -15.29 1.90
CA SER A 37 -0.99 -14.71 3.07
C SER A 37 -1.75 -15.07 4.37
N ASN A 38 -3.08 -15.00 4.34
CA ASN A 38 -3.92 -15.39 5.47
C ASN A 38 -3.74 -16.88 5.83
N GLN A 39 -3.78 -17.77 4.84
CA GLN A 39 -3.56 -19.21 5.06
C GLN A 39 -2.19 -19.51 5.67
N ILE A 40 -1.14 -18.81 5.22
CA ILE A 40 0.21 -18.94 5.78
C ILE A 40 0.25 -18.48 7.24
N ASN A 41 -0.40 -17.36 7.56
CA ASN A 41 -0.45 -16.83 8.92
C ASN A 41 -1.23 -17.74 9.88
N GLU A 42 -2.32 -18.36 9.42
CA GLU A 42 -3.05 -19.36 10.20
C GLU A 42 -2.17 -20.56 10.55
N GLY A 43 -1.46 -21.10 9.56
CA GLY A 43 -0.53 -22.21 9.75
C GLY A 43 0.61 -21.86 10.71
N LYS A 44 1.22 -20.68 10.55
CA LYS A 44 2.25 -20.17 11.46
C LYS A 44 1.73 -20.06 12.90
N THR A 45 0.52 -19.54 13.07
CA THR A 45 -0.12 -19.39 14.40
C THR A 45 -0.38 -20.75 15.05
N ALA A 46 -0.84 -21.74 14.29
CA ALA A 46 -1.06 -23.10 14.80
C ALA A 46 0.24 -23.74 15.30
N ILE A 47 1.33 -23.60 14.55
CA ILE A 47 2.65 -24.13 14.95
C ILE A 47 3.15 -23.44 16.21
N LEU A 48 3.03 -22.12 16.32
CA LEU A 48 3.47 -21.36 17.49
C LEU A 48 2.70 -21.77 18.75
N LYS A 49 1.38 -21.97 18.65
CA LYS A 49 0.54 -22.49 19.74
C LYS A 49 1.00 -23.88 20.19
N MET A 50 1.33 -24.77 19.25
CA MET A 50 1.86 -26.10 19.56
C MET A 50 3.23 -26.05 20.25
N GLN A 51 4.04 -25.02 19.97
CA GLN A 51 5.31 -24.77 20.66
C GLN A 51 5.15 -24.12 22.04
N GLY A 52 3.91 -23.89 22.50
CA GLY A 52 3.63 -23.18 23.75
C GLY A 52 3.98 -21.69 23.71
N LYS A 53 4.16 -21.13 22.51
CA LYS A 53 4.42 -19.69 22.35
C LYS A 53 3.10 -18.96 22.20
N GLU A 54 2.90 -17.97 23.06
CA GLU A 54 1.76 -17.06 22.91
C GLU A 54 1.98 -16.17 21.68
N VAL A 55 0.94 -16.05 20.86
CA VAL A 55 0.92 -15.10 19.75
C VAL A 55 0.24 -13.86 20.30
N GLU A 56 1.03 -12.84 20.58
CA GLU A 56 0.51 -11.54 21.01
C GLU A 56 -0.45 -10.99 19.95
N LYS A 57 -1.59 -10.50 20.41
CA LYS A 57 -2.54 -9.83 19.53
C LYS A 57 -1.86 -8.56 19.03
N PHE A 58 -1.86 -8.34 17.71
CA PHE A 58 -1.33 -7.12 17.14
C PHE A 58 -2.07 -5.92 17.73
N ASP A 59 -1.33 -4.91 18.21
CA ASP A 59 -1.92 -3.68 18.70
C ASP A 59 -2.50 -2.92 17.50
N GLU A 60 -3.83 -2.91 17.39
CA GLU A 60 -4.55 -2.23 16.31
C GLU A 60 -4.27 -0.72 16.28
N ASN A 61 -3.82 -0.13 17.40
CA ASN A 61 -3.43 1.28 17.46
C ASN A 61 -2.17 1.58 16.62
N LEU A 62 -1.34 0.57 16.35
CA LEU A 62 -0.18 0.71 15.44
C LEU A 62 -0.59 0.73 13.96
N LEU A 63 -1.84 0.39 13.64
CA LEU A 63 -2.41 0.54 12.29
C LEU A 63 -3.05 1.91 12.08
N GLU A 64 -3.15 2.75 13.13
CA GLU A 64 -3.68 4.09 12.96
C GLU A 64 -2.79 4.89 12.00
N GLU A 65 -3.42 5.44 10.97
CA GLU A 65 -2.74 6.28 10.00
C GLU A 65 -2.19 7.51 10.74
N LYS A 66 -0.86 7.61 10.78
CA LYS A 66 -0.20 8.76 11.39
C LYS A 66 -0.63 10.02 10.64
N LYS A 67 -1.36 10.91 11.32
CA LYS A 67 -1.69 12.21 10.75
C LYS A 67 -0.40 12.99 10.52
N GLU A 68 -0.08 13.22 9.25
CA GLU A 68 1.02 14.09 8.84
C GLU A 68 0.57 15.54 9.04
N LEU A 69 0.89 16.06 10.23
CA LEU A 69 0.69 17.45 10.60
C LEU A 69 1.88 18.28 10.12
N VAL A 70 1.61 19.45 9.58
CA VAL A 70 2.64 20.44 9.24
C VAL A 70 3.42 20.85 10.49
N GLN A 71 4.75 20.74 10.41
CA GLN A 71 5.69 21.08 11.47
C GLN A 71 6.50 22.35 11.15
N GLU A 72 7.21 22.85 12.16
CA GLU A 72 8.17 23.93 11.98
C GLU A 72 9.31 23.48 11.06
N ASP A 73 9.84 24.39 10.24
CA ASP A 73 10.86 24.12 9.22
C ASP A 73 10.41 23.28 8.02
N ASP A 74 9.14 22.85 7.96
CA ASP A 74 8.59 22.20 6.77
C ASP A 74 8.59 23.15 5.57
N ILE A 75 8.76 22.57 4.38
CA ILE A 75 8.67 23.27 3.10
C ILE A 75 7.37 22.85 2.42
N LEU A 76 6.44 23.79 2.31
CA LEU A 76 5.14 23.57 1.68
C LEU A 76 5.15 24.04 0.23
N ASN A 77 4.61 23.21 -0.66
CA ASN A 77 4.26 23.62 -2.01
C ASN A 77 2.82 24.10 -2.02
N ILE A 78 2.63 25.35 -2.43
CA ILE A 78 1.32 26.00 -2.43
C ILE A 78 0.94 26.30 -3.86
N GLU A 79 -0.26 25.87 -4.23
CA GLU A 79 -0.88 26.19 -5.50
C GLU A 79 -2.12 27.04 -5.22
N ILE A 80 -2.23 28.19 -5.91
CA ILE A 80 -3.40 29.05 -5.79
C ILE A 80 -4.09 29.12 -7.13
N TYR A 81 -5.39 28.88 -7.10
CA TYR A 81 -6.29 29.06 -8.23
C TYR A 81 -7.07 30.36 -8.04
N HIS A 82 -6.83 31.35 -8.90
CA HIS A 82 -7.60 32.59 -8.90
C HIS A 82 -8.01 32.97 -10.34
N PRO A 83 -9.30 33.23 -10.62
CA PRO A 83 -9.79 33.36 -12.00
C PRO A 83 -9.32 34.62 -12.76
N LYS A 84 -8.70 35.59 -12.07
CA LYS A 84 -8.35 36.91 -12.63
C LYS A 84 -6.97 37.44 -12.25
N ARG A 85 -6.26 36.80 -11.31
CA ARG A 85 -5.02 37.35 -10.70
C ARG A 85 -3.84 36.49 -11.11
N GLU A 86 -3.51 36.55 -12.39
CA GLU A 86 -2.37 35.84 -12.99
C GLU A 86 -1.03 36.26 -12.38
N ASP A 87 -0.93 37.51 -11.93
CA ASP A 87 0.21 38.07 -11.19
C ASP A 87 0.48 37.31 -9.89
N LEU A 88 -0.57 37.00 -9.13
CA LEU A 88 -0.47 36.25 -7.89
C LEU A 88 -0.16 34.77 -8.15
N ILE A 89 -0.84 34.16 -9.13
CA ILE A 89 -0.63 32.76 -9.51
C ILE A 89 0.82 32.55 -9.94
N SER A 90 1.33 33.40 -10.83
CA SER A 90 2.71 33.32 -11.32
C SER A 90 3.74 33.52 -10.20
N SER A 91 3.56 34.53 -9.34
CA SER A 91 4.48 34.81 -8.23
C SER A 91 4.56 33.65 -7.24
N ILE A 92 3.42 33.06 -6.87
CA ILE A 92 3.38 31.93 -5.94
C ILE A 92 3.95 30.67 -6.59
N LYS A 93 3.61 30.42 -7.86
CA LYS A 93 4.14 29.29 -8.62
C LYS A 93 5.67 29.34 -8.74
N THR A 94 6.24 30.52 -8.96
CA THR A 94 7.69 30.71 -8.99
C THR A 94 8.34 30.33 -7.66
N ILE A 95 7.79 30.80 -6.53
CA ILE A 95 8.32 30.46 -5.20
C ILE A 95 8.20 28.95 -4.92
N SER A 96 7.03 28.37 -5.17
CA SER A 96 6.78 26.92 -5.04
C SER A 96 7.75 26.09 -5.89
N SER A 97 8.08 26.53 -7.11
CA SER A 97 8.99 25.79 -8.00
C SER A 97 10.47 25.85 -7.62
N GLN A 98 10.90 26.90 -6.90
CA GLN A 98 12.31 27.11 -6.58
C GLN A 98 12.67 26.55 -5.21
N ASN A 99 11.98 27.03 -4.16
CA ASN A 99 12.36 26.77 -2.77
C ASN A 99 11.17 26.36 -1.88
N GLY A 100 9.93 26.53 -2.35
CA GLY A 100 8.72 26.33 -1.53
C GLY A 100 8.53 27.40 -0.44
N PHE A 101 7.53 27.19 0.40
CA PHE A 101 7.19 28.08 1.52
C PHE A 101 7.61 27.44 2.84
N ILE A 102 8.57 28.05 3.52
CA ILE A 102 9.08 27.56 4.80
C ILE A 102 8.11 27.94 5.92
N VAL A 103 7.78 26.97 6.77
CA VAL A 103 6.99 27.18 7.97
C VAL A 103 7.87 27.79 9.07
N ARG A 104 7.50 29.00 9.50
CA ARG A 104 8.13 29.75 10.59
C ARG A 104 7.08 30.20 11.59
N GLU A 105 7.28 29.92 12.87
CA GLU A 105 6.34 30.19 13.95
C GLU A 105 4.93 29.65 13.63
N LYS A 106 4.87 28.44 13.05
CA LYS A 106 3.62 27.79 12.61
C LYS A 106 2.83 28.59 11.55
N LYS A 107 3.53 29.45 10.80
CA LYS A 107 2.98 30.29 9.74
C LYS A 107 3.84 30.20 8.48
N ILE A 108 3.23 30.49 7.36
CA ILE A 108 3.90 30.71 6.07
C ILE A 108 3.72 32.16 5.65
N PHE A 109 4.66 32.70 4.89
CA PHE A 109 4.51 34.01 4.28
C PHE A 109 4.07 33.88 2.83
N LEU A 110 2.89 34.42 2.49
CA LEU A 110 2.43 34.53 1.12
C LEU A 110 2.57 35.97 0.61
N PRO A 111 3.09 36.18 -0.61
CA PRO A 111 3.05 37.48 -1.26
C PRO A 111 1.61 38.02 -1.28
N HIS A 112 1.44 39.30 -0.94
CA HIS A 112 0.16 40.02 -0.86
C HIS A 112 -0.81 39.62 0.27
N LEU A 113 -0.72 38.41 0.82
CA LEU A 113 -1.58 37.94 1.91
C LEU A 113 -0.90 38.03 3.30
N GLY A 114 0.42 38.12 3.32
CA GLY A 114 1.20 38.16 4.56
C GLY A 114 1.29 36.79 5.21
N TYR A 115 1.39 36.76 6.53
CA TYR A 115 1.57 35.51 7.28
C TYR A 115 0.25 34.77 7.49
N ILE A 116 0.20 33.52 7.05
CA ILE A 116 -0.96 32.63 7.21
C ILE A 116 -0.60 31.50 8.17
N LYS A 117 -1.48 31.22 9.13
CA LYS A 117 -1.33 30.14 10.10
C LYS A 117 -1.59 28.79 9.43
N VAL A 118 -0.65 27.85 9.59
CA VAL A 118 -0.71 26.49 9.03
C VAL A 118 -0.67 25.39 10.10
N GLU A 119 -0.69 25.78 11.38
CA GLU A 119 -0.72 24.85 12.51
C GLU A 119 -1.91 23.89 12.43
N ASN A 120 -1.63 22.60 12.64
CA ASN A 120 -2.62 21.51 12.69
C ASN A 120 -3.37 21.24 11.37
N LEU A 121 -2.90 21.78 10.24
CA LEU A 121 -3.37 21.34 8.94
C LEU A 121 -2.78 19.97 8.63
N THR A 122 -3.63 19.04 8.20
CA THR A 122 -3.17 17.78 7.61
C THR A 122 -2.84 18.00 6.14
N LEU A 123 -1.95 17.21 5.55
CA LEU A 123 -1.67 17.31 4.11
C LEU A 123 -2.92 17.17 3.23
N ASN A 124 -3.94 16.43 3.69
CA ASN A 124 -5.24 16.33 3.00
C ASN A 124 -6.09 17.60 3.10
N ASP A 125 -6.00 18.35 4.20
CA ASP A 125 -6.65 19.66 4.34
C ASP A 125 -5.94 20.76 3.54
N THR A 126 -4.73 20.47 3.07
CA THR A 126 -3.85 21.41 2.34
C THR A 126 -3.82 21.16 0.82
N ARG A 127 -4.70 20.28 0.32
CA ARG A 127 -4.98 20.07 -1.11
C ARG A 127 -6.10 20.98 -1.59
#